data_AF-A0A6G4A509-F1
#
_entry.id   AF-A0A6G4A509-F1
#
_cell.length_a   1.000
_cell.length_b   1.000
_cell.length_c   1.000
_cell.angle_alpha   90.00
_cell.angle_beta   90.00
_cell.angle_gamma   90.00
#
_symmetry.space_group_name_H-M   'P 1'
#
loop_
_entity.id
_entity.type
_entity.pdbx_description
1 polymer ?
#
loop_
_entity_poly.entity_id
_entity_poly.type
_entity_poly.pdbx_seq_one_letter_code
_entity_poly.pdbx_strand_id
1 'polypeptide(L)' 'MLATKTGCEKEEVINILCEMGLDQIARWIKVLPEHRWENMFVTSWPTLAKKCGVSR' A
#
# COMPACT_ATOMS: atom_id res chain seq x y z
N MET A 1 -13.87 17.95 6.78
CA MET A 1 -12.39 17.81 6.82
C MET A 1 -12.06 16.60 5.96
N LEU A 2 -11.80 16.79 4.66
CA LEU A 2 -11.75 15.71 3.67
C LEU A 2 -10.31 15.50 3.20
N ALA A 3 -9.82 14.27 3.43
CA ALA A 3 -8.89 13.52 2.60
C ALA A 3 -7.58 14.23 2.18
N THR A 4 -6.61 14.30 3.08
CA THR A 4 -5.18 14.53 2.74
C THR A 4 -4.26 13.41 3.25
N LYS A 5 -4.78 12.20 3.50
CA LYS A 5 -4.03 11.10 4.13
C LYS A 5 -3.39 10.08 3.18
N THR A 6 -3.70 10.11 1.88
CA THR A 6 -3.38 9.01 0.97
C THR A 6 -1.90 8.85 0.63
N GLY A 7 -1.09 9.92 0.72
CA GLY A 7 0.35 9.87 0.47
C GLY A 7 1.13 9.22 1.61
N CYS A 8 0.77 9.54 2.86
CA CYS A 8 1.44 9.04 4.06
C CYS A 8 1.22 7.53 4.22
N GLU A 9 0.00 7.06 3.98
CA GLU A 9 -0.38 5.64 4.09
C GLU A 9 0.36 4.77 3.06
N LYS A 10 0.59 5.29 1.84
CA LYS A 10 1.30 4.58 0.79
C LYS A 10 2.77 4.33 1.16
N GLU A 11 3.45 5.35 1.70
CA GLU A 11 4.84 5.22 2.13
C GLU A 11 4.99 4.29 3.34
N GLU A 12 4.05 4.33 4.30
CA GLU A 12 4.02 3.39 5.42
C GLU A 12 3.88 1.93 4.93
N VAL A 13 2.97 1.67 4.00
CA VAL A 13 2.79 0.33 3.42
C VAL A 13 4.05 -0.13 2.69
N ILE A 14 4.70 0.76 1.92
CA ILE A 14 5.96 0.45 1.24
C ILE A 14 7.05 0.09 2.25
N ASN A 15 7.18 0.84 3.35
CA ASN A 15 8.16 0.56 4.40
C ASN A 15 7.88 -0.80 5.06
N ILE A 16 6.64 -1.08 5.46
CA ILE A 16 6.25 -2.37 6.05
C ILE A 16 6.57 -3.52 5.10
N LEU A 17 6.31 -3.35 3.80
CA LEU A 17 6.64 -4.35 2.79
C LEU A 17 8.15 -4.56 2.66
N CYS A 18 8.95 -3.49 2.66
CA CYS A 18 10.42 -3.60 2.67
C CYS A 18 10.94 -4.29 3.94
N GLU A 19 10.39 -3.97 5.12
CA GLU A 19 10.76 -4.62 6.39
C GLU A 19 10.43 -6.12 6.40
N MET A 20 9.40 -6.53 5.66
CA MET A 20 9.04 -7.94 5.47
C MET A 20 9.85 -8.65 4.37
N GLY A 21 10.77 -7.96 3.69
CA GLY A 21 11.53 -8.49 2.55
C GLY A 21 10.71 -8.61 1.26
N LEU A 22 9.59 -7.88 1.16
CA LEU A 22 8.69 -7.82 0.02
C LEU A 22 9.00 -6.61 -0.87
N ASP A 23 10.28 -6.31 -1.08
CA ASP A 23 10.78 -5.18 -1.89
C ASP A 23 10.17 -5.12 -3.29
N GLN A 24 9.88 -6.28 -3.88
CA GLN A 24 9.26 -6.36 -5.22
C GLN A 24 7.85 -5.78 -5.23
N ILE A 25 7.05 -6.10 -4.21
CA ILE A 25 5.69 -5.58 -4.04
C ILE A 25 5.75 -4.10 -3.67
N ALA A 26 6.69 -3.72 -2.79
CA ALA A 26 6.91 -2.33 -2.39
C ALA A 26 7.23 -1.43 -3.60
N ARG A 27 8.12 -1.89 -4.51
CA ARG A 27 8.42 -1.18 -5.77
C ARG A 27 7.22 -1.11 -6.71
N TRP A 28 6.43 -2.18 -6.79
CA TRP A 28 5.22 -2.19 -7.60
C TRP A 28 4.20 -1.17 -7.12
N ILE A 29 3.95 -1.09 -5.81
CA ILE A 29 3.07 -0.07 -5.22
C ILE A 29 3.64 1.33 -5.44
N LYS A 30 4.96 1.50 -5.30
CA LYS A 30 5.62 2.80 -5.49
C LYS A 30 5.32 3.40 -6.86
N VAL A 31 5.37 2.60 -7.93
CA VAL A 31 5.11 3.07 -9.30
C VAL A 31 3.62 3.25 -9.62
N LEU A 32 2.71 2.76 -8.78
CA LEU A 32 1.27 2.90 -9.01
C LEU A 32 0.75 4.30 -8.69
N PRO A 33 -0.32 4.74 -9.38
CA PRO A 33 -0.98 6.01 -9.09
C PRO A 33 -1.58 6.03 -7.68
N GLU A 34 -1.45 7.16 -6.98
CA GLU A 34 -1.95 7.35 -5.60
C GLU A 34 -3.46 7.12 -5.44
N HIS A 35 -4.24 7.31 -6.52
CA HIS A 35 -5.69 7.12 -6.51
C HIS A 35 -6.12 5.66 -6.78
N ARG A 36 -5.19 4.76 -7.10
CA ARG A 36 -5.49 3.37 -7.51
C ARG A 36 -4.66 2.30 -6.80
N TRP A 37 -3.51 2.65 -6.23
CA TRP A 37 -2.61 1.68 -5.60
C TRP A 37 -3.32 0.89 -4.49
N GLU A 38 -4.15 1.53 -3.69
CA GLU A 38 -4.87 0.87 -2.58
C GLU A 38 -5.77 -0.25 -3.09
N ASN A 39 -6.64 0.06 -4.05
CA ASN A 39 -7.59 -0.89 -4.62
C ASN A 39 -6.86 -2.02 -5.36
N MET A 40 -5.77 -1.70 -6.05
CA MET A 40 -4.89 -2.69 -6.70
C MET A 40 -4.14 -3.57 -5.72
N PHE A 41 -3.68 -3.00 -4.60
CA PHE A 41 -2.96 -3.71 -3.54
C PHE A 41 -3.89 -4.65 -2.79
N VAL A 42 -5.08 -4.20 -2.41
CA VAL A 42 -6.12 -5.02 -1.77
C VAL A 42 -6.58 -6.16 -2.70
N THR A 43 -6.74 -5.89 -3.99
CA THR A 43 -7.17 -6.91 -4.97
C THR A 43 -6.09 -7.97 -5.21
N SER A 44 -4.83 -7.54 -5.34
CA SER A 44 -3.73 -8.45 -5.66
C SER A 44 -3.23 -9.20 -4.43
N TRP A 45 -3.21 -8.56 -3.26
CA TRP A 45 -2.73 -9.15 -2.01
C TRP A 45 -3.63 -8.77 -0.82
N PRO A 46 -4.85 -9.32 -0.73
CA PRO A 46 -5.80 -9.00 0.33
C PRO A 46 -5.26 -9.33 1.73
N THR A 47 -4.46 -10.38 1.87
CA THR A 47 -3.85 -10.78 3.14
C THR A 47 -2.76 -9.80 3.59
N LEU A 48 -1.96 -9.29 2.65
CA LEU A 48 -0.94 -8.27 2.95
C LEU A 48 -1.58 -6.91 3.22
N ALA A 49 -2.62 -6.55 2.47
CA ALA A 49 -3.37 -5.33 2.69
C ALA A 49 -3.93 -5.27 4.11
N LYS A 50 -4.59 -6.34 4.58
CA LYS A 50 -5.02 -6.47 5.98
C LYS A 50 -3.88 -6.31 6.97
N LYS A 51 -2.71 -6.90 6.67
CA LYS A 51 -1.54 -6.85 7.55
C LYS A 51 -0.92 -5.45 7.62
N CYS A 52 -1.02 -4.67 6.54
CA CYS A 52 -0.57 -3.27 6.49
C CYS A 52 -1.64 -2.28 6.96
N GLY A 53 -2.78 -2.74 7.50
CA GLY A 53 -3.88 -1.86 7.94
C GLY A 53 -4.72 -1.30 6.79
N VAL A 54 -4.44 -1.70 5.55
CA VAL A 54 -5.21 -1.32 4.36
C VAL A 54 -6.42 -2.25 4.26
N SER A 55 -7.50 -1.86 4.91
CA SER A 55 -8.78 -2.56 4.86
C SER A 55 -9.84 -1.58 4.38
N ARG A 56 -10.53 -1.93 3.29
CA ARG A 56 -11.79 -1.27 2.93
C ARG A 56 -12.82 -1.49 4.05
#